data_AF-A0A291PK99-F1
#
_entry.id   AF-A0A291PK99-F1
#
_cell.length_a   1.000
_cell.length_b   1.000
_cell.length_c   1.000
_cell.angle_alpha   90.00
_cell.angle_beta   90.00
_cell.angle_gamma   90.00
#
_symmetry.space_group_name_H-M   'P 1'
#
loop_
_entity.id
_entity.type
_entity.pdbx_description
1 polymer ?
#
loop_
_entity_poly.entity_id
_entity_poly.type
_entity_poly.pdbx_seq_one_letter_code
_entity_poly.pdbx_strand_id
1 'polypeptide(L)'
;MRDRKIHFNSCIDWLDLAWRLPGESPCRLFDIRQLEERAQLAERGLMDALFMADFYIYRAGFSMEPLTVLSALATMTRHIGLIASVSTTYNEPYDLARLFASLDHISNGRAGWNMVTTAVDKVSQNYSKKEHLEHDTRYARAHEVVQIVTRLWAGTHTNRIDTLDHQGDWFTVKGDINMPPSPQGQPVRMQAGSSQAGRDFGAHWAEIIFTAQPILAVAQDFYSDIHQRMATLGRAPHEANILPGLMPIVCHTRSEAEDLLAARAGPDEGNAGRMREMVGIDLTTLPQDEPVPLELLPPKGSTNGMRGRSDLYLDLIRKHRLTPRQVLGQGAHLAYAGTPMDMADLISEWFTRKGCDGFTLMWPSLEANILFVDEVIPILQKRGLYRRAYTGASLREHFNLKAFT
;
A
#
# COMPACT_ATOMS: atom_id res chain seq x y z
N MET A 1 9.04 12.96 21.59
CA MET A 1 9.49 11.97 20.58
C MET A 1 9.78 10.58 21.13
N ARG A 2 9.96 10.37 22.46
CA ARG A 2 10.41 9.09 23.04
C ARG A 2 9.42 7.91 22.92
N ASP A 3 8.17 8.13 22.51
CA ASP A 3 7.13 7.08 22.47
C ASP A 3 6.71 6.63 21.06
N ARG A 4 7.20 7.23 19.97
CA ARG A 4 6.86 6.74 18.61
C ARG A 4 7.59 5.43 18.33
N LYS A 5 6.89 4.47 17.74
CA LYS A 5 7.45 3.22 17.22
C LYS A 5 7.29 3.18 15.70
N ILE A 6 8.22 2.49 15.05
CA ILE A 6 8.15 2.21 13.62
C ILE A 6 7.02 1.21 13.38
N HIS A 7 6.20 1.45 12.37
CA HIS A 7 5.20 0.51 11.89
C HIS A 7 5.69 -0.24 10.64
N PHE A 8 5.36 -1.53 10.52
CA PHE A 8 5.66 -2.32 9.34
C PHE A 8 4.43 -3.05 8.84
N ASN A 9 4.07 -2.81 7.58
CA ASN A 9 3.18 -3.70 6.84
C ASN A 9 4.00 -4.62 5.95
N SER A 10 3.52 -5.82 5.67
CA SER A 10 4.13 -6.78 4.74
C SER A 10 3.23 -7.00 3.54
N CYS A 11 3.69 -6.61 2.35
CA CYS A 11 3.00 -6.97 1.11
C CYS A 11 3.22 -8.46 0.83
N ILE A 12 2.15 -9.26 0.85
CA ILE A 12 2.25 -10.73 0.76
C ILE A 12 2.19 -11.26 -0.68
N ASP A 13 1.71 -10.44 -1.59
CA ASP A 13 1.46 -10.74 -3.00
C ASP A 13 2.42 -10.02 -3.96
N TRP A 14 3.36 -9.23 -3.42
CA TRP A 14 4.29 -8.47 -4.21
C TRP A 14 5.49 -9.33 -4.60
N LEU A 15 5.49 -9.80 -5.85
CA LEU A 15 6.63 -10.49 -6.48
C LEU A 15 7.17 -9.69 -7.67
N ASP A 16 7.29 -8.36 -7.57
CA ASP A 16 7.88 -7.56 -8.65
C ASP A 16 9.27 -8.09 -8.96
N LEU A 17 9.40 -8.76 -10.11
CA LEU A 17 10.60 -9.45 -10.58
C LEU A 17 11.16 -10.54 -9.66
N ALA A 18 10.51 -10.89 -8.55
CA ALA A 18 11.00 -11.89 -7.60
C ALA A 18 11.06 -13.30 -8.23
N TRP A 19 10.16 -13.59 -9.17
CA TRP A 19 10.18 -14.82 -9.99
C TRP A 19 11.47 -15.01 -10.81
N ARG A 20 12.28 -13.96 -10.96
CA ARG A 20 13.59 -14.05 -11.62
C ARG A 20 14.68 -14.58 -10.71
N LEU A 21 14.44 -14.60 -9.39
CA LEU A 21 15.39 -15.17 -8.44
C LEU A 21 15.26 -16.70 -8.42
N PRO A 22 16.37 -17.43 -8.24
CA PRO A 22 16.34 -18.89 -8.16
C PRO A 22 15.34 -19.39 -7.11
N GLY A 23 14.46 -20.32 -7.48
CA GLY A 23 13.50 -20.96 -6.55
C GLY A 23 12.18 -20.21 -6.33
N GLU A 24 12.04 -19.00 -6.87
CA GLU A 24 10.78 -18.24 -6.81
C GLU A 24 9.91 -18.54 -8.04
N SER A 25 8.59 -18.60 -7.85
CA SER A 25 7.62 -18.81 -8.94
C SER A 25 6.34 -18.03 -8.68
N PRO A 26 5.75 -17.36 -9.69
CA PRO A 26 4.46 -16.70 -9.55
C PRO A 26 3.34 -17.63 -9.11
N CYS A 27 3.42 -18.92 -9.46
CA CYS A 27 2.44 -19.93 -9.07
C CYS A 27 2.31 -20.07 -7.55
N ARG A 28 3.34 -19.70 -6.78
CA ARG A 28 3.30 -19.74 -5.31
C ARG A 28 2.28 -18.76 -4.72
N LEU A 29 1.88 -17.71 -5.46
CA LEU A 29 0.83 -16.78 -5.02
C LEU A 29 -0.58 -17.37 -5.12
N PHE A 30 -0.73 -18.53 -5.76
CA PHE A 30 -1.99 -19.28 -5.84
C PHE A 30 -2.03 -20.46 -4.86
N ASP A 31 -1.04 -20.58 -3.98
CA ASP A 31 -1.01 -21.58 -2.91
C ASP A 31 -1.19 -20.90 -1.56
N ILE A 32 -2.31 -21.20 -0.89
CA ILE A 32 -2.61 -20.61 0.43
C ILE A 32 -1.58 -21.00 1.49
N ARG A 33 -0.93 -22.17 1.38
CA ARG A 33 0.11 -22.60 2.34
C ARG A 33 1.38 -21.78 2.23
N GLN A 34 1.70 -21.34 1.01
CA GLN A 34 2.81 -20.42 0.77
C GLN A 34 2.52 -19.03 1.32
N LEU A 35 1.27 -18.57 1.22
CA LEU A 35 0.85 -17.32 1.82
C LEU A 35 0.77 -17.42 3.36
N GLU A 36 0.43 -18.58 3.91
CA GLU A 36 0.47 -18.87 5.34
C GLU A 36 1.90 -18.76 5.90
N GLU A 37 2.91 -19.35 5.22
CA GLU A 37 4.32 -19.24 5.63
C GLU A 37 4.77 -17.76 5.69
N ARG A 38 4.40 -16.96 4.68
CA ARG A 38 4.71 -15.52 4.65
C ARG A 38 3.98 -14.75 5.75
N ALA A 39 2.73 -15.11 6.02
CA ALA A 39 1.92 -14.52 7.07
C ALA A 39 2.51 -14.79 8.47
N GLN A 40 2.89 -16.04 8.75
CA GLN A 40 3.51 -16.44 10.00
C GLN A 40 4.88 -15.79 10.20
N LEU A 41 5.66 -15.64 9.13
CA LEU A 41 6.95 -14.94 9.19
C LEU A 41 6.77 -13.45 9.52
N ALA A 42 5.82 -12.77 8.88
CA ALA A 42 5.50 -11.38 9.18
C ALA A 42 4.99 -11.19 10.62
N GLU A 43 4.17 -12.12 11.10
CA GLU A 43 3.66 -12.13 12.49
C GLU A 43 4.78 -12.41 13.51
N ARG A 44 5.72 -13.32 13.20
CA ARG A 44 6.95 -13.53 14.00
C ARG A 44 7.80 -12.26 14.07
N GLY A 45 7.85 -11.51 12.97
CA GLY A 45 8.46 -10.19 12.89
C GLY A 45 7.67 -9.09 13.62
N LEU A 46 6.52 -9.38 14.23
CA LEU A 46 5.67 -8.41 14.93
C LEU A 46 5.11 -7.29 14.03
N MET A 47 5.01 -7.53 12.72
CA MET A 47 4.50 -6.57 11.75
C MET A 47 3.04 -6.21 12.03
N ASP A 48 2.66 -4.98 11.73
CA ASP A 48 1.33 -4.44 12.02
C ASP A 48 0.25 -5.11 11.17
N ALA A 49 0.51 -5.32 9.86
CA ALA A 49 -0.43 -5.96 8.95
C ALA A 49 0.21 -6.68 7.77
N LEU A 50 -0.50 -7.69 7.27
CA LEU A 50 -0.40 -8.15 5.89
C LEU A 50 -1.17 -7.16 5.01
N PHE A 51 -0.57 -6.82 3.87
CA PHE A 51 -1.19 -6.00 2.84
C PHE A 51 -1.25 -6.79 1.54
N MET A 52 -2.42 -6.77 0.89
CA MET A 52 -2.62 -7.40 -0.40
C MET A 52 -3.22 -6.39 -1.38
N ALA A 53 -2.55 -6.22 -2.51
CA ALA A 53 -2.94 -5.32 -3.58
C ALA A 53 -3.95 -5.99 -4.52
N ASP A 54 -4.69 -5.18 -5.29
CA ASP A 54 -5.54 -5.70 -6.36
C ASP A 54 -5.66 -4.67 -7.49
N PHE A 55 -5.79 -5.18 -8.71
CA PHE A 55 -5.79 -4.41 -9.94
C PHE A 55 -6.94 -4.80 -10.87
N TYR A 56 -7.75 -5.82 -10.55
CA TYR A 56 -8.99 -6.15 -11.26
C TYR A 56 -8.81 -6.47 -12.76
N ILE A 57 -7.61 -6.87 -13.15
CA ILE A 57 -7.25 -7.26 -14.51
C ILE A 57 -6.07 -8.22 -14.47
N TYR A 58 -6.00 -9.12 -15.45
CA TYR A 58 -4.83 -9.96 -15.62
C TYR A 58 -3.58 -9.11 -15.85
N ARG A 59 -2.54 -9.38 -15.07
CA ARG A 59 -1.16 -9.09 -15.45
C ARG A 59 -0.28 -10.25 -14.98
N ALA A 60 0.92 -10.37 -15.52
CA ALA A 60 1.86 -11.40 -15.10
C ALA A 60 2.31 -11.15 -13.65
N GLY A 61 2.36 -12.20 -12.83
CA GLY A 61 2.80 -12.10 -11.42
C GLY A 61 1.70 -11.72 -10.41
N PHE A 62 0.42 -11.76 -10.78
CA PHE A 62 -0.69 -11.41 -9.88
C PHE A 62 -1.24 -12.60 -9.10
N SER A 63 -1.91 -12.27 -8.00
CA SER A 63 -2.39 -13.16 -6.95
C SER A 63 -3.91 -13.36 -6.99
N MET A 64 -4.41 -14.19 -6.08
CA MET A 64 -5.84 -14.42 -5.86
C MET A 64 -6.57 -13.17 -5.31
N GLU A 65 -7.90 -13.20 -5.29
CA GLU A 65 -8.72 -12.10 -4.74
C GLU A 65 -8.41 -11.85 -3.24
N PRO A 66 -8.12 -10.60 -2.81
CA PRO A 66 -7.62 -10.32 -1.48
C PRO A 66 -8.51 -10.70 -0.30
N LEU A 67 -9.82 -10.41 -0.34
CA LEU A 67 -10.70 -10.67 0.79
C LEU A 67 -10.83 -12.17 1.07
N THR A 68 -10.90 -12.98 0.03
CA THR A 68 -10.96 -14.45 0.13
C THR A 68 -9.69 -14.99 0.77
N VAL A 69 -8.52 -14.55 0.29
CA VAL A 69 -7.21 -14.97 0.82
C VAL A 69 -7.05 -14.52 2.28
N LEU A 70 -7.31 -13.25 2.57
CA LEU A 70 -7.13 -12.68 3.90
C LEU A 70 -8.14 -13.28 4.89
N SER A 71 -9.34 -13.66 4.47
CA SER A 71 -10.29 -14.39 5.31
C SER A 71 -9.77 -15.77 5.69
N ALA A 72 -9.10 -16.48 4.77
CA ALA A 72 -8.45 -17.74 5.10
C ALA A 72 -7.27 -17.54 6.07
N LEU A 73 -6.39 -16.57 5.79
CA LEU A 73 -5.23 -16.25 6.63
C LEU A 73 -5.63 -15.72 8.01
N ALA A 74 -6.81 -15.11 8.16
CA ALA A 74 -7.34 -14.69 9.45
C ALA A 74 -7.41 -15.86 10.44
N THR A 75 -7.73 -17.07 9.96
CA THR A 75 -7.82 -18.27 10.79
C THR A 75 -6.47 -18.92 11.10
N MET A 76 -5.42 -18.51 10.39
CA MET A 76 -4.07 -19.08 10.46
C MET A 76 -3.08 -18.15 11.20
N THR A 77 -3.55 -16.97 11.62
CA THR A 77 -2.78 -15.92 12.31
C THR A 77 -3.54 -15.43 13.54
N ARG A 78 -2.87 -14.73 14.47
CA ARG A 78 -3.47 -14.34 15.76
C ARG A 78 -3.61 -12.83 15.97
N HIS A 79 -2.59 -12.07 15.61
CA HIS A 79 -2.42 -10.65 15.90
C HIS A 79 -2.28 -9.82 14.63
N ILE A 80 -1.55 -10.30 13.62
CA ILE A 80 -1.25 -9.46 12.45
C ILE A 80 -2.51 -8.98 11.72
N GLY A 81 -2.54 -7.69 11.34
CA GLY A 81 -3.62 -7.09 10.57
C GLY A 81 -3.78 -7.67 9.17
N LEU A 82 -4.95 -7.44 8.56
CA LEU A 82 -5.33 -7.98 7.26
C LEU A 82 -5.90 -6.86 6.38
N ILE A 83 -5.05 -6.23 5.57
CA ILE A 83 -5.43 -5.08 4.75
C ILE A 83 -5.65 -5.50 3.30
N ALA A 84 -6.89 -5.43 2.85
CA ALA A 84 -7.31 -5.77 1.49
C ALA A 84 -7.48 -4.51 0.63
N SER A 85 -6.90 -4.51 -0.58
CA SER A 85 -7.25 -3.52 -1.60
C SER A 85 -8.55 -3.89 -2.27
N VAL A 86 -9.56 -3.03 -2.15
CA VAL A 86 -10.87 -3.25 -2.77
C VAL A 86 -11.37 -1.94 -3.37
N SER A 87 -11.82 -2.02 -4.62
CA SER A 87 -12.16 -0.84 -5.42
C SER A 87 -13.38 -0.10 -4.88
N THR A 88 -13.26 1.20 -4.64
CA THR A 88 -14.42 2.07 -4.46
C THR A 88 -15.20 2.18 -5.76
N THR A 89 -14.55 2.12 -6.93
CA THR A 89 -15.16 2.38 -8.26
C THR A 89 -16.05 1.26 -8.76
N TYR A 90 -15.67 0.01 -8.51
CA TYR A 90 -16.34 -1.17 -9.09
C TYR A 90 -17.13 -2.02 -8.08
N ASN A 91 -17.35 -1.50 -6.88
CA ASN A 91 -18.16 -2.14 -5.86
C ASN A 91 -19.25 -1.19 -5.36
N GLU A 92 -20.33 -1.80 -4.86
CA GLU A 92 -21.39 -1.09 -4.17
C GLU A 92 -20.99 -0.84 -2.70
N PRO A 93 -21.29 0.35 -2.14
CA PRO A 93 -20.88 0.70 -0.78
C PRO A 93 -21.49 -0.22 0.29
N TYR A 94 -22.72 -0.71 0.09
CA TYR A 94 -23.35 -1.64 1.03
C TYR A 94 -22.61 -2.99 1.09
N ASP A 95 -22.17 -3.51 -0.07
CA ASP A 95 -21.39 -4.74 -0.13
C ASP A 95 -20.01 -4.56 0.49
N LEU A 96 -19.33 -3.45 0.21
CA LEU A 96 -18.05 -3.11 0.85
C LEU A 96 -18.17 -3.09 2.38
N ALA A 97 -19.22 -2.45 2.90
CA ALA A 97 -19.45 -2.37 4.34
C ALA A 97 -19.61 -3.78 4.94
N ARG A 98 -20.37 -4.68 4.29
CA ARG A 98 -20.57 -6.07 4.74
C ARG A 98 -19.32 -6.93 4.64
N LEU A 99 -18.60 -6.84 3.53
CA LEU A 99 -17.39 -7.63 3.27
C LEU A 99 -16.33 -7.35 4.34
N PHE A 100 -16.04 -6.07 4.58
CA PHE A 100 -15.04 -5.70 5.58
C PHE A 100 -15.52 -5.91 7.01
N ALA A 101 -16.79 -5.68 7.33
CA ALA A 101 -17.33 -6.05 8.64
C ALA A 101 -17.21 -7.57 8.89
N SER A 102 -17.44 -8.39 7.87
CA SER A 102 -17.32 -9.85 7.97
C SER A 102 -15.87 -10.26 8.20
N LEU A 103 -14.91 -9.75 7.42
CA LEU A 103 -13.48 -9.99 7.63
C LEU A 103 -13.06 -9.54 9.05
N ASP A 104 -13.61 -8.43 9.53
CA ASP A 104 -13.27 -7.89 10.84
C ASP A 104 -13.77 -8.78 11.98
N HIS A 105 -14.98 -9.35 11.86
CA HIS A 105 -15.48 -10.33 12.82
C HIS A 105 -14.73 -11.66 12.75
N ILE A 106 -14.44 -12.18 11.56
CA ILE A 106 -13.63 -13.41 11.37
C ILE A 106 -12.25 -13.25 12.01
N SER A 107 -11.65 -12.07 11.85
CA SER A 107 -10.30 -11.78 12.32
C SER A 107 -10.25 -11.21 13.74
N ASN A 108 -11.39 -10.99 14.39
CA ASN A 108 -11.50 -10.38 15.72
C ASN A 108 -10.88 -8.97 15.81
N GLY A 109 -11.25 -8.08 14.88
CA GLY A 109 -10.84 -6.68 14.89
C GLY A 109 -9.52 -6.39 14.16
N ARG A 110 -9.13 -7.21 13.18
CA ARG A 110 -7.85 -7.07 12.46
C ARG A 110 -8.00 -6.65 11.00
N ALA A 111 -9.21 -6.35 10.53
CA ALA A 111 -9.43 -5.98 9.14
C ALA A 111 -8.99 -4.54 8.83
N GLY A 112 -8.49 -4.33 7.63
CA GLY A 112 -8.31 -3.01 7.04
C GLY A 112 -8.68 -2.98 5.56
N TRP A 113 -9.13 -1.82 5.10
CA TRP A 113 -9.52 -1.57 3.72
C TRP A 113 -8.58 -0.56 3.09
N ASN A 114 -7.79 -0.99 2.11
CA ASN A 114 -7.14 -0.07 1.19
C ASN A 114 -8.12 0.40 0.11
N MET A 115 -8.58 1.64 0.26
CA MET A 115 -9.61 2.30 -0.55
C MET A 115 -9.02 2.71 -1.91
N VAL A 116 -9.13 1.84 -2.90
CA VAL A 116 -8.57 2.09 -4.24
C VAL A 116 -9.62 2.63 -5.20
N THR A 117 -9.32 3.72 -5.90
CA THR A 117 -10.20 4.27 -6.94
C THR A 117 -10.09 3.52 -8.27
N THR A 118 -9.15 2.59 -8.38
CA THR A 118 -8.75 1.88 -9.60
C THR A 118 -8.24 2.82 -10.71
N ALA A 119 -7.01 2.59 -11.14
CA ALA A 119 -6.30 3.49 -12.05
C ALA A 119 -5.98 2.86 -13.43
N VAL A 120 -6.53 1.68 -13.72
CA VAL A 120 -6.29 0.96 -14.97
C VAL A 120 -7.55 1.02 -15.82
N ASP A 121 -7.51 1.77 -16.91
CA ASP A 121 -8.68 2.09 -17.73
C ASP A 121 -9.42 0.84 -18.26
N LYS A 122 -8.65 -0.18 -18.65
CA LYS A 122 -9.17 -1.45 -19.20
C LYS A 122 -10.02 -2.24 -18.21
N VAL A 123 -9.92 -1.97 -16.90
CA VAL A 123 -10.74 -2.67 -15.88
C VAL A 123 -12.23 -2.42 -16.11
N SER A 124 -12.62 -1.25 -16.61
CA SER A 124 -14.01 -0.88 -16.87
C SER A 124 -14.77 -1.93 -17.70
N GLN A 125 -14.09 -2.55 -18.66
CA GLN A 125 -14.64 -3.54 -19.58
C GLN A 125 -14.95 -4.88 -18.90
N ASN A 126 -14.28 -5.19 -17.79
CA ASN A 126 -14.59 -6.37 -16.95
C ASN A 126 -15.86 -6.15 -16.10
N TYR A 127 -16.31 -4.90 -15.97
CA TYR A 127 -17.45 -4.49 -15.13
C TYR A 127 -18.64 -3.97 -15.94
N SER A 128 -18.74 -4.40 -17.20
CA SER A 128 -19.82 -4.00 -18.12
C SER A 128 -19.93 -2.47 -18.30
N LYS A 129 -18.82 -1.75 -18.16
CA LYS A 129 -18.72 -0.31 -18.42
C LYS A 129 -17.91 -0.09 -19.70
N LYS A 130 -18.39 0.83 -20.54
CA LYS A 130 -17.69 1.18 -21.79
C LYS A 130 -16.41 1.95 -21.55
N GLU A 131 -16.44 2.85 -20.57
CA GLU A 131 -15.37 3.79 -20.28
C GLU A 131 -15.03 3.75 -18.79
N HIS A 132 -13.78 4.06 -18.49
CA HIS A 132 -13.34 4.30 -17.12
C HIS A 132 -13.69 5.72 -16.71
N LEU A 133 -14.08 5.92 -15.45
CA LEU A 133 -14.36 7.26 -14.95
C LEU A 133 -13.09 8.11 -14.96
N GLU A 134 -13.25 9.38 -15.30
CA GLU A 134 -12.18 10.38 -15.21
C GLU A 134 -11.62 10.51 -13.79
N HIS A 135 -10.34 10.82 -13.71
CA HIS A 135 -9.56 10.79 -12.45
C HIS A 135 -10.23 11.51 -11.29
N ASP A 136 -10.68 12.76 -11.47
CA ASP A 136 -11.28 13.54 -10.38
C ASP A 136 -12.69 13.02 -10.04
N THR A 137 -13.45 12.56 -11.04
CA THR A 137 -14.77 11.92 -10.85
C THR A 137 -14.65 10.63 -10.03
N ARG A 138 -13.57 9.85 -10.21
CA ARG A 138 -13.32 8.67 -9.37
C ARG A 138 -13.14 9.02 -7.90
N TYR A 139 -12.44 10.11 -7.61
CA TYR A 139 -12.26 10.57 -6.23
C TYR A 139 -13.56 11.13 -5.64
N ALA A 140 -14.32 11.89 -6.41
CA ALA A 140 -15.62 12.40 -5.98
C ALA A 140 -16.57 11.23 -5.60
N ARG A 141 -16.66 10.22 -6.47
CA ARG A 141 -17.40 8.98 -6.19
C ARG A 141 -16.85 8.23 -4.98
N ALA A 142 -15.53 8.17 -4.81
CA ALA A 142 -14.91 7.50 -3.67
C ALA A 142 -15.23 8.18 -2.34
N HIS A 143 -15.30 9.51 -2.29
CA HIS A 143 -15.74 10.22 -1.08
C HIS A 143 -17.14 9.78 -0.66
N GLU A 144 -18.09 9.69 -1.61
CA GLU A 144 -19.45 9.25 -1.31
C GLU A 144 -19.48 7.78 -0.84
N VAL A 145 -18.73 6.89 -1.49
CA VAL A 145 -18.63 5.47 -1.07
C VAL A 145 -18.14 5.36 0.37
N VAL A 146 -17.03 6.02 0.72
CA VAL A 146 -16.45 5.91 2.07
C VAL A 146 -17.37 6.55 3.11
N GLN A 147 -18.05 7.64 2.77
CA GLN A 147 -19.05 8.26 3.65
C GLN A 147 -20.21 7.28 3.95
N ILE A 148 -20.74 6.59 2.94
CA ILE A 148 -21.81 5.60 3.15
C ILE A 148 -21.30 4.44 4.01
N VAL A 149 -20.15 3.87 3.69
CA VAL A 149 -19.57 2.72 4.40
C VAL A 149 -19.30 3.05 5.87
N THR A 150 -18.70 4.20 6.16
CA THR A 150 -18.40 4.63 7.53
C THR A 150 -19.67 4.92 8.35
N ARG A 151 -20.72 5.48 7.72
CA ARG A 151 -22.03 5.66 8.37
C ARG A 151 -22.71 4.33 8.68
N LEU A 152 -22.66 3.36 7.76
CA LEU A 152 -23.17 2.01 7.98
C LEU A 152 -22.48 1.33 9.17
N TRP A 153 -21.16 1.44 9.28
CA TRP A 153 -20.45 0.88 10.44
C TRP A 153 -20.75 1.62 11.74
N ALA A 154 -20.93 2.95 11.71
CA ALA A 154 -21.26 3.73 12.89
C ALA A 154 -22.66 3.42 13.46
N GLY A 155 -23.66 3.20 12.58
CA GLY A 155 -25.05 2.94 12.97
C GLY A 155 -25.21 1.76 13.94
N THR A 156 -24.41 0.71 13.74
CA THR A 156 -24.42 -0.51 14.56
C THR A 156 -24.19 -0.27 16.07
N HIS A 157 -23.44 0.77 16.45
CA HIS A 157 -23.05 1.02 17.84
C HIS A 157 -24.16 1.58 18.73
N THR A 158 -25.23 2.11 18.13
CA THR A 158 -26.21 2.90 18.88
C THR A 158 -27.34 2.08 19.49
N ASN A 159 -27.50 0.79 19.14
CA ASN A 159 -28.71 -0.01 19.40
C ASN A 159 -30.02 0.71 19.00
N ARG A 160 -29.91 1.80 18.26
CA ARG A 160 -31.00 2.54 17.64
C ARG A 160 -30.94 2.12 16.19
N ILE A 161 -32.08 1.70 15.66
CA ILE A 161 -32.24 1.55 14.21
C ILE A 161 -32.33 2.97 13.63
N ASP A 162 -31.23 3.72 13.68
CA ASP A 162 -31.09 4.94 12.88
C ASP A 162 -30.79 4.46 11.46
N THR A 163 -31.86 4.28 10.69
CA THR A 163 -31.75 3.87 9.30
C THR A 163 -30.91 4.90 8.55
N LEU A 164 -29.85 4.45 7.89
CA LEU A 164 -29.22 5.26 6.86
C LEU A 164 -30.29 5.59 5.80
N ASP A 165 -30.48 6.86 5.53
CA ASP A 165 -31.19 7.35 4.34
C ASP A 165 -30.25 8.28 3.60
N HIS A 166 -29.41 7.68 2.75
CA HIS A 166 -28.43 8.40 1.94
C HIS A 166 -28.96 8.59 0.53
N GLN A 167 -28.93 9.85 0.07
CA GLN A 167 -29.23 10.25 -1.31
C GLN A 167 -28.09 11.17 -1.77
N GLY A 168 -27.22 10.65 -2.63
CA GLY A 168 -26.10 11.40 -3.19
C GLY A 168 -26.10 11.38 -4.72
N ASP A 169 -25.00 11.83 -5.30
CA ASP A 169 -24.84 11.97 -6.74
C ASP A 169 -24.71 10.61 -7.44
N TRP A 170 -24.11 9.62 -6.74
CA TRP A 170 -23.88 8.30 -7.30
C TRP A 170 -24.74 7.20 -6.68
N PHE A 171 -25.14 7.33 -5.41
CA PHE A 171 -25.84 6.25 -4.71
C PHE A 171 -27.08 6.73 -3.95
N THR A 172 -28.06 5.84 -3.91
CA THR A 172 -29.17 5.90 -2.97
C THR A 172 -29.14 4.64 -2.13
N VAL A 173 -28.88 4.78 -0.82
CA VAL A 173 -28.72 3.65 0.10
C VAL A 173 -29.64 3.84 1.28
N LYS A 174 -30.48 2.84 1.54
CA LYS A 174 -31.44 2.82 2.63
C LYS A 174 -31.21 1.65 3.56
N GLY A 175 -31.54 1.84 4.83
CA GLY A 175 -31.57 0.79 5.84
C GLY A 175 -30.30 0.76 6.67
N ASP A 176 -30.09 -0.36 7.36
CA ASP A 176 -28.93 -0.59 8.21
C ASP A 176 -28.07 -1.73 7.62
N ILE A 177 -26.84 -1.83 8.07
CA ILE A 177 -25.99 -2.98 7.76
C ILE A 177 -26.48 -4.20 8.55
N ASN A 178 -26.53 -5.37 7.91
CA ASN A 178 -26.93 -6.62 8.56
C ASN A 178 -25.79 -7.28 9.36
N MET A 179 -24.93 -6.48 9.98
CA MET A 179 -23.73 -6.92 10.70
C MET A 179 -23.67 -6.27 12.10
N PRO A 180 -23.16 -6.97 13.12
CA PRO A 180 -22.95 -6.37 14.43
C PRO A 180 -21.78 -5.37 14.42
N PRO A 181 -21.67 -4.51 15.45
CA PRO A 181 -20.53 -3.60 15.61
C PRO A 181 -19.18 -4.29 15.46
N SER A 182 -18.26 -3.65 14.75
CA SER A 182 -16.90 -4.16 14.55
C SER A 182 -16.15 -4.27 15.90
N PRO A 183 -15.39 -5.36 16.15
CA PRO A 183 -14.60 -5.51 17.39
C PRO A 183 -13.57 -4.40 17.63
N GLN A 184 -13.11 -3.72 16.57
CA GLN A 184 -12.21 -2.58 16.64
C GLN A 184 -12.91 -1.23 16.35
N GLY A 185 -14.23 -1.18 16.53
CA GLY A 185 -15.08 -0.02 16.23
C GLY A 185 -15.45 0.06 14.76
N GLN A 186 -14.44 0.16 13.89
CA GLN A 186 -14.58 0.10 12.42
C GLN A 186 -13.29 -0.49 11.82
N PRO A 187 -13.34 -1.20 10.68
CA PRO A 187 -12.15 -1.59 9.94
C PRO A 187 -11.23 -0.38 9.63
N VAL A 188 -9.91 -0.59 9.70
CA VAL A 188 -8.92 0.48 9.48
C VAL A 188 -8.88 0.88 8.01
N ARG A 189 -8.84 2.18 7.72
CA ARG A 189 -8.81 2.70 6.36
C ARG A 189 -7.40 3.03 5.90
N MET A 190 -6.98 2.40 4.81
CA MET A 190 -5.73 2.65 4.12
C MET A 190 -5.99 3.28 2.75
N GLN A 191 -5.04 4.05 2.23
CA GLN A 191 -5.13 4.65 0.91
C GLN A 191 -3.75 4.81 0.28
N ALA A 192 -3.68 4.85 -1.06
CA ALA A 192 -2.41 4.87 -1.80
C ALA A 192 -2.27 5.91 -2.94
N GLY A 193 -3.09 6.96 -2.95
CA GLY A 193 -3.16 7.95 -4.02
C GLY A 193 -2.19 9.12 -3.81
N SER A 194 -1.36 9.40 -4.81
CA SER A 194 -0.31 10.43 -4.72
C SER A 194 -0.58 11.72 -5.50
N SER A 195 -1.66 11.78 -6.30
CA SER A 195 -2.14 13.00 -6.96
C SER A 195 -2.75 13.98 -5.95
N GLN A 196 -2.95 15.26 -6.29
CA GLN A 196 -3.61 16.22 -5.37
C GLN A 196 -4.94 15.69 -4.81
N ALA A 197 -5.90 15.31 -5.66
CA ALA A 197 -7.16 14.69 -5.23
C ALA A 197 -6.97 13.42 -4.39
N GLY A 198 -5.87 12.68 -4.61
CA GLY A 198 -5.54 11.48 -3.85
C GLY A 198 -4.99 11.78 -2.47
N ARG A 199 -4.19 12.83 -2.34
CA ARG A 199 -3.67 13.33 -1.08
C ARG A 199 -4.77 13.98 -0.26
N ASP A 200 -5.69 14.71 -0.89
CA ASP A 200 -6.88 15.27 -0.23
C ASP A 200 -7.79 14.16 0.31
N PHE A 201 -8.09 13.17 -0.53
CA PHE A 201 -8.88 12.01 -0.12
C PHE A 201 -8.20 11.23 1.02
N GLY A 202 -6.88 11.01 0.95
CA GLY A 202 -6.11 10.37 2.01
C GLY A 202 -6.10 11.18 3.31
N ALA A 203 -5.85 12.49 3.22
CA ALA A 203 -5.88 13.40 4.36
C ALA A 203 -7.27 13.46 5.03
N HIS A 204 -8.35 13.19 4.29
CA HIS A 204 -9.70 13.15 4.85
C HIS A 204 -10.04 11.79 5.49
N TRP A 205 -9.82 10.68 4.79
CA TRP A 205 -10.37 9.37 5.18
C TRP A 205 -9.36 8.37 5.74
N ALA A 206 -8.09 8.50 5.38
CA ALA A 206 -7.11 7.46 5.64
C ALA A 206 -6.53 7.56 7.06
N GLU A 207 -6.31 6.39 7.65
CA GLU A 207 -5.60 6.16 8.90
C GLU A 207 -4.21 5.55 8.62
N ILE A 208 -4.02 4.97 7.43
CA ILE A 208 -2.74 4.53 6.88
C ILE A 208 -2.61 5.07 5.45
N ILE A 209 -1.50 5.75 5.15
CA ILE A 209 -1.22 6.27 3.80
C ILE A 209 0.00 5.53 3.25
N PHE A 210 -0.24 4.67 2.27
CA PHE A 210 0.81 4.02 1.49
C PHE A 210 1.26 4.90 0.34
N THR A 211 2.56 5.05 0.18
CA THR A 211 3.08 6.02 -0.79
C THR A 211 4.37 5.54 -1.44
N ALA A 212 4.66 6.10 -2.61
CA ALA A 212 5.90 5.87 -3.34
C ALA A 212 6.82 7.06 -3.08
N GLN A 213 7.82 6.87 -2.22
CA GLN A 213 8.81 7.89 -1.88
C GLN A 213 10.20 7.27 -2.02
N PRO A 214 10.93 7.54 -3.11
CA PRO A 214 12.22 6.90 -3.36
C PRO A 214 13.39 7.62 -2.67
N ILE A 215 13.18 8.84 -2.18
CA ILE A 215 14.22 9.70 -1.62
C ILE A 215 13.69 10.37 -0.35
N LEU A 216 14.50 10.43 0.71
CA LEU A 216 14.10 10.96 2.01
C LEU A 216 13.55 12.41 1.93
N ALA A 217 14.20 13.28 1.16
CA ALA A 217 13.74 14.66 1.01
C ALA A 217 12.32 14.75 0.41
N VAL A 218 12.03 13.93 -0.60
CA VAL A 218 10.69 13.87 -1.22
C VAL A 218 9.67 13.28 -0.23
N ALA A 219 10.08 12.29 0.56
CA ALA A 219 9.26 11.73 1.63
C ALA A 219 8.92 12.77 2.70
N GLN A 220 9.87 13.63 3.08
CA GLN A 220 9.66 14.72 4.04
C GLN A 220 8.68 15.77 3.49
N ASP A 221 8.81 16.15 2.22
CA ASP A 221 7.87 17.06 1.56
C ASP A 221 6.44 16.48 1.57
N PHE A 222 6.30 15.20 1.22
CA PHE A 222 5.02 14.49 1.26
C PHE A 222 4.47 14.38 2.69
N TYR A 223 5.31 14.04 3.66
CA TYR A 223 4.96 13.93 5.08
C TYR A 223 4.42 15.28 5.60
N SER A 224 5.06 16.39 5.24
CA SER A 224 4.61 17.73 5.62
C SER A 224 3.30 18.12 4.94
N ASP A 225 3.17 17.88 3.62
CA ASP A 225 1.97 18.20 2.83
C ASP A 225 0.73 17.48 3.37
N ILE A 226 0.82 16.17 3.65
CA ILE A 226 -0.30 15.41 4.22
C ILE A 226 -0.73 15.95 5.58
N HIS A 227 0.21 16.22 6.49
CA HIS A 227 -0.12 16.77 7.80
C HIS A 227 -0.72 18.17 7.73
N GLN A 228 -0.28 18.99 6.77
CA GLN A 228 -0.89 20.29 6.52
C GLN A 228 -2.35 20.14 6.07
N ARG A 229 -2.64 19.24 5.13
CA ARG A 229 -4.01 18.94 4.67
C ARG A 229 -4.88 18.43 5.81
N MET A 230 -4.37 17.48 6.60
CA MET A 230 -5.08 16.97 7.79
C MET A 230 -5.43 18.11 8.76
N ALA A 231 -4.48 19.02 9.02
CA ALA A 231 -4.73 20.17 9.89
C ALA A 231 -5.86 21.07 9.37
N THR A 232 -5.98 21.28 8.05
CA THR A 232 -7.10 22.06 7.48
C THR A 232 -8.46 21.37 7.67
N LEU A 233 -8.46 20.06 7.89
CA LEU A 233 -9.65 19.25 8.16
C LEU A 233 -9.90 19.04 9.66
N GLY A 234 -9.09 19.65 10.53
CA GLY A 234 -9.19 19.47 11.98
C GLY A 234 -8.67 18.12 12.49
N ARG A 235 -8.02 17.33 11.63
CA ARG A 235 -7.43 16.03 12.01
C ARG A 235 -6.03 16.21 12.58
N ALA A 236 -5.76 15.52 13.68
CA ALA A 236 -4.46 15.54 14.33
C ALA A 236 -3.47 14.62 13.60
N PRO A 237 -2.16 14.96 13.57
CA PRO A 237 -1.15 14.16 12.87
C PRO A 237 -1.09 12.67 13.25
N HIS A 238 -1.42 12.31 14.49
CA HIS A 238 -1.38 10.92 14.96
C HIS A 238 -2.58 10.08 14.49
N GLU A 239 -3.55 10.68 13.81
CA GLU A 239 -4.72 9.97 13.26
C GLU A 239 -4.47 9.33 11.90
N ALA A 240 -3.29 9.55 11.30
CA ALA A 240 -2.87 8.85 10.09
C ALA A 240 -1.37 8.55 10.13
N ASN A 241 -1.00 7.31 9.79
CA ASN A 241 0.39 6.88 9.68
C ASN A 241 0.81 6.83 8.21
N ILE A 242 1.96 7.45 7.87
CA ILE A 242 2.48 7.49 6.50
C ILE A 242 3.57 6.43 6.33
N LEU A 243 3.29 5.43 5.50
CA LEU A 243 4.11 4.23 5.27
C LEU A 243 4.54 4.18 3.80
N PRO A 244 5.68 4.79 3.41
CA PRO A 244 6.25 4.57 2.09
C PRO A 244 6.58 3.09 1.87
N GLY A 245 6.51 2.67 0.61
CA GLY A 245 6.99 1.35 0.22
C GLY A 245 8.52 1.26 0.30
N LEU A 246 9.02 0.20 0.93
CA LEU A 246 10.43 -0.19 0.97
C LEU A 246 10.58 -1.61 0.42
N MET A 247 11.48 -1.80 -0.53
CA MET A 247 11.94 -3.12 -0.97
C MET A 247 13.31 -3.39 -0.35
N PRO A 248 13.38 -4.16 0.75
CA PRO A 248 14.61 -4.43 1.45
C PRO A 248 15.37 -5.58 0.77
N ILE A 249 16.50 -5.29 0.14
CA ILE A 249 17.44 -6.29 -0.38
C ILE A 249 18.53 -6.45 0.67
N VAL A 250 18.32 -7.37 1.61
CA VAL A 250 19.24 -7.60 2.73
C VAL A 250 20.04 -8.86 2.47
N CYS A 251 21.36 -8.77 2.62
CA CYS A 251 22.29 -9.90 2.56
C CYS A 251 23.34 -9.79 3.68
N HIS A 252 24.09 -10.86 3.94
CA HIS A 252 25.15 -10.82 4.96
C HIS A 252 26.29 -9.89 4.57
N THR A 253 26.53 -9.70 3.28
CA THR A 253 27.51 -8.73 2.77
C THR A 253 26.85 -7.68 1.88
N ARG A 254 27.48 -6.50 1.80
CA ARG A 254 27.02 -5.43 0.91
C ARG A 254 27.14 -5.80 -0.57
N SER A 255 28.24 -6.48 -0.95
CA SER A 255 28.47 -6.89 -2.35
C SER A 255 27.36 -7.81 -2.84
N GLU A 256 26.95 -8.81 -2.06
CA GLU A 256 25.85 -9.72 -2.43
C GLU A 256 24.54 -8.95 -2.65
N ALA A 257 24.24 -7.98 -1.77
CA ALA A 257 23.03 -7.18 -1.91
C ALA A 257 23.07 -6.28 -3.15
N GLU A 258 24.22 -5.68 -3.46
CA GLU A 258 24.43 -4.85 -4.65
C GLU A 258 24.32 -5.69 -5.93
N ASP A 259 24.88 -6.90 -5.94
CA ASP A 259 24.76 -7.83 -7.07
C ASP A 259 23.31 -8.25 -7.31
N LEU A 260 22.53 -8.53 -6.25
CA LEU A 260 21.10 -8.82 -6.37
C LEU A 260 20.29 -7.63 -6.88
N LEU A 261 20.62 -6.41 -6.45
CA LEU A 261 19.99 -5.20 -6.97
C LEU A 261 20.32 -5.00 -8.45
N ALA A 262 21.58 -5.22 -8.85
CA ALA A 262 22.02 -5.12 -10.23
C ALA A 262 21.35 -6.17 -11.13
N ALA A 263 21.20 -7.41 -10.66
CA ALA A 263 20.52 -8.48 -11.37
C ALA A 263 19.03 -8.19 -11.66
N ARG A 264 18.42 -7.26 -10.92
CA ARG A 264 17.04 -6.80 -11.14
C ARG A 264 16.95 -5.67 -12.17
N ALA A 265 18.06 -5.03 -12.53
CA ALA A 265 18.09 -3.94 -13.48
C ALA A 265 18.05 -4.44 -14.94
N GLY A 266 17.42 -3.66 -15.82
CA GLY A 266 17.36 -3.94 -17.26
C GLY A 266 15.97 -4.35 -17.76
N PRO A 267 15.81 -4.46 -19.09
CA PRO A 267 14.51 -4.67 -19.71
C PRO A 267 13.89 -6.03 -19.34
N ASP A 268 12.63 -5.97 -18.94
CA ASP A 268 11.69 -7.09 -18.84
C ASP A 268 10.50 -6.72 -19.72
N GLU A 269 9.92 -7.65 -20.49
CA GLU A 269 8.73 -7.33 -21.27
C GLU A 269 7.56 -6.85 -20.37
N GLY A 270 7.41 -7.46 -19.19
CA GLY A 270 6.39 -7.10 -18.21
C GLY A 270 6.60 -5.70 -17.62
N ASN A 271 7.82 -5.40 -17.14
CA ASN A 271 8.12 -4.08 -16.59
C ASN A 271 8.20 -2.97 -17.66
N ALA A 272 8.64 -3.30 -18.87
CA ALA A 272 8.66 -2.36 -20.00
C ALA A 272 7.25 -1.88 -20.35
N GLY A 273 6.27 -2.79 -20.44
CA GLY A 273 4.87 -2.42 -20.65
C GLY A 273 4.33 -1.51 -19.55
N ARG A 274 4.61 -1.85 -18.28
CA ARG A 274 4.22 -1.03 -17.12
C ARG A 274 4.86 0.37 -17.16
N MET A 275 6.15 0.46 -17.46
CA MET A 275 6.84 1.75 -17.55
C MET A 275 6.34 2.57 -18.74
N ARG A 276 6.05 1.94 -19.88
CA ARG A 276 5.42 2.62 -21.01
C ARG A 276 4.09 3.26 -20.64
N GLU A 277 3.23 2.55 -19.90
CA GLU A 277 1.97 3.12 -19.37
C GLU A 277 2.24 4.27 -18.37
N MET A 278 3.30 4.16 -17.58
CA MET A 278 3.62 5.11 -16.51
C MET A 278 4.26 6.40 -17.01
N VAL A 279 5.24 6.33 -17.92
CA VAL A 279 6.00 7.48 -18.42
C VAL A 279 5.55 7.96 -19.81
N GLY A 280 4.69 7.19 -20.49
CA GLY A 280 4.11 7.54 -21.79
C GLY A 280 4.98 7.27 -23.01
N ILE A 281 6.19 6.72 -22.83
CA ILE A 281 7.13 6.40 -23.92
C ILE A 281 7.69 4.99 -23.77
N ASP A 282 8.10 4.38 -24.88
CA ASP A 282 8.74 3.07 -24.88
C ASP A 282 10.24 3.19 -24.63
N LEU A 283 10.63 3.07 -23.36
CA LEU A 283 12.01 3.15 -22.90
C LEU A 283 12.92 2.05 -23.46
N THR A 284 12.38 0.93 -23.96
CA THR A 284 13.18 -0.17 -24.51
C THR A 284 13.80 0.18 -25.86
N THR A 285 13.24 1.17 -26.54
CA THR A 285 13.70 1.65 -27.86
C THR A 285 14.84 2.68 -27.78
N LEU A 286 15.17 3.15 -26.57
CA LEU A 286 16.18 4.18 -26.34
C LEU A 286 17.55 3.56 -26.01
N PRO A 287 18.67 4.28 -26.21
CA PRO A 287 19.98 3.85 -25.71
C PRO A 287 19.93 3.69 -24.18
N GLN A 288 20.22 2.47 -23.69
CA GLN A 288 19.90 2.10 -22.30
C GLN A 288 20.76 2.80 -21.24
N ASP A 289 21.94 3.27 -21.63
CA ASP A 289 22.94 3.87 -20.72
C ASP A 289 23.13 5.38 -20.97
N GLU A 290 22.31 5.97 -21.84
CA GLU A 290 22.24 7.42 -22.03
C GLU A 290 21.04 8.01 -21.29
N PRO A 291 21.08 9.28 -20.85
CA PRO A 291 19.93 9.91 -20.20
C PRO A 291 18.69 9.90 -21.09
N VAL A 292 17.51 9.68 -20.51
CA VAL A 292 16.23 9.77 -21.24
C VAL A 292 16.08 11.18 -21.85
N PRO A 293 15.83 11.29 -23.17
CA PRO A 293 15.59 12.58 -23.81
C PRO A 293 14.34 13.25 -23.23
N LEU A 294 14.49 14.44 -22.66
CA LEU A 294 13.40 15.09 -21.89
C LEU A 294 12.27 15.60 -22.78
N GLU A 295 12.58 15.88 -24.05
CA GLU A 295 11.63 16.31 -25.08
C GLU A 295 10.63 15.22 -25.48
N LEU A 296 10.95 13.94 -25.21
CA LEU A 296 10.03 12.83 -25.44
C LEU A 296 9.04 12.65 -24.28
N LEU A 297 9.31 13.24 -23.12
CA LEU A 297 8.48 13.05 -21.94
C LEU A 297 7.20 13.89 -22.01
N PRO A 298 6.02 13.30 -21.77
CA PRO A 298 4.77 14.05 -21.72
C PRO A 298 4.77 15.05 -20.55
N PRO A 299 3.92 16.09 -20.61
CA PRO A 299 3.71 16.96 -19.46
C PRO A 299 3.08 16.20 -18.29
N LYS A 300 3.16 16.77 -17.09
CA LYS A 300 2.48 16.21 -15.92
C LYS A 300 0.96 16.23 -16.11
N GLY A 301 0.28 15.28 -15.49
CA GLY A 301 -1.18 15.19 -15.56
C GLY A 301 -1.74 14.64 -16.88
N SER A 302 -0.89 14.26 -17.85
CA SER A 302 -1.33 13.75 -19.15
C SER A 302 -1.99 12.37 -19.13
N THR A 303 -1.98 11.66 -17.99
CA THR A 303 -2.61 10.34 -17.85
C THR A 303 -3.89 10.42 -17.03
N ASN A 304 -4.91 9.67 -17.46
CA ASN A 304 -6.10 9.39 -16.67
C ASN A 304 -5.88 8.25 -15.66
N GLY A 305 -4.82 7.45 -15.82
CA GLY A 305 -4.53 6.29 -14.99
C GLY A 305 -3.84 6.65 -13.66
N MET A 306 -2.65 6.10 -13.42
CA MET A 306 -1.88 6.32 -12.17
C MET A 306 -1.20 7.70 -12.11
N ARG A 307 -1.96 8.80 -12.29
CA ARG A 307 -1.46 10.18 -12.44
C ARG A 307 -0.37 10.57 -11.45
N GLY A 308 -0.60 10.34 -10.16
CA GLY A 308 0.39 10.68 -9.12
C GLY A 308 1.71 9.90 -9.23
N ARG A 309 1.67 8.65 -9.66
CA ARG A 309 2.90 7.84 -9.87
C ARG A 309 3.59 8.24 -11.17
N SER A 310 2.84 8.52 -12.23
CA SER A 310 3.39 9.02 -13.50
C SER A 310 4.13 10.33 -13.28
N ASP A 311 3.52 11.30 -12.62
CA ASP A 311 4.14 12.60 -12.33
C ASP A 311 5.43 12.45 -11.52
N LEU A 312 5.46 11.54 -10.53
CA LEU A 312 6.66 11.23 -9.76
C LEU A 312 7.79 10.71 -10.65
N TYR A 313 7.53 9.74 -11.52
CA TYR A 313 8.56 9.22 -12.44
C TYR A 313 9.07 10.30 -13.39
N LEU A 314 8.16 11.10 -13.95
CA LEU A 314 8.54 12.19 -14.84
C LEU A 314 9.43 13.22 -14.12
N ASP A 315 9.16 13.51 -12.85
CA ASP A 315 10.02 14.37 -12.03
C ASP A 315 11.39 13.77 -11.76
N LEU A 316 11.46 12.49 -11.40
CA LEU A 316 12.71 11.81 -11.14
C LEU A 316 13.60 11.79 -12.40
N ILE A 317 13.02 11.49 -13.56
CA ILE A 317 13.75 11.49 -14.84
C ILE A 317 14.29 12.90 -15.14
N ARG A 318 13.45 13.94 -15.01
CA ARG A 318 13.87 15.33 -15.28
C ARG A 318 14.95 15.81 -14.32
N LYS A 319 14.78 15.53 -13.03
CA LYS A 319 15.66 16.03 -11.97
C LYS A 319 17.00 15.29 -11.92
N HIS A 320 16.99 13.97 -12.09
CA HIS A 320 18.16 13.12 -11.91
C HIS A 320 18.77 12.64 -13.22
N ARG A 321 18.22 13.04 -14.38
CA ARG A 321 18.69 12.63 -15.72
C ARG A 321 18.85 11.11 -15.83
N LEU A 322 17.84 10.38 -15.34
CA LEU A 322 17.85 8.93 -15.30
C LEU A 322 17.97 8.34 -16.71
N THR A 323 18.68 7.23 -16.82
CA THR A 323 18.78 6.43 -18.06
C THR A 323 17.58 5.48 -18.18
N PRO A 324 17.23 5.00 -19.40
CA PRO A 324 16.19 3.99 -19.57
C PRO A 324 16.41 2.75 -18.70
N ARG A 325 17.66 2.25 -18.59
CA ARG A 325 17.99 1.10 -17.73
C ARG A 325 17.64 1.36 -16.27
N GLN A 326 17.92 2.56 -15.76
CA GLN A 326 17.59 2.93 -14.38
C GLN A 326 16.07 3.02 -14.17
N VAL A 327 15.33 3.64 -15.09
CA VAL A 327 13.87 3.73 -14.99
C VAL A 327 13.21 2.34 -15.10
N LEU A 328 13.73 1.48 -15.98
CA LEU A 328 13.29 0.09 -16.13
C LEU A 328 13.77 -0.83 -15.00
N GLY A 329 14.84 -0.48 -14.29
CA GLY A 329 15.34 -1.25 -13.14
C GLY A 329 14.74 -0.81 -11.80
N GLN A 330 14.19 0.40 -11.72
CA GLN A 330 13.67 0.98 -10.48
C GLN A 330 12.13 0.99 -10.45
N GLY A 331 11.58 0.32 -9.43
CA GLY A 331 10.22 0.58 -8.98
C GLY A 331 10.06 2.01 -8.46
N ALA A 332 8.83 2.50 -8.31
CA ALA A 332 8.56 3.85 -7.81
C ALA A 332 8.90 4.00 -6.31
N HIS A 333 9.03 2.86 -5.64
CA HIS A 333 9.28 2.76 -4.21
C HIS A 333 10.77 2.71 -3.89
N LEU A 334 11.12 2.94 -2.63
CA LEU A 334 12.49 2.88 -2.16
C LEU A 334 13.02 1.44 -2.24
N ALA A 335 13.99 1.20 -3.11
CA ALA A 335 14.78 -0.04 -3.12
C ALA A 335 16.10 0.22 -2.43
N TYR A 336 16.50 -0.64 -1.49
CA TYR A 336 17.77 -0.49 -0.79
C TYR A 336 18.46 -1.83 -0.61
N ALA A 337 19.74 -1.86 -1.00
CA ALA A 337 20.63 -3.01 -0.91
C ALA A 337 21.69 -2.78 0.17
N GLY A 338 21.83 -3.72 1.09
CA GLY A 338 22.87 -3.65 2.12
C GLY A 338 22.81 -4.76 3.15
N THR A 339 23.62 -4.61 4.19
CA THR A 339 23.63 -5.51 5.35
C THR A 339 22.43 -5.26 6.28
N PRO A 340 22.14 -6.15 7.25
CA PRO A 340 21.12 -5.88 8.26
C PRO A 340 21.35 -4.59 9.05
N MET A 341 22.62 -4.23 9.30
CA MET A 341 22.96 -2.97 9.95
C MET A 341 22.65 -1.76 9.04
N ASP A 342 23.06 -1.81 7.77
CA ASP A 342 22.78 -0.75 6.78
C ASP A 342 21.26 -0.51 6.66
N MET A 343 20.49 -1.60 6.59
CA MET A 343 19.02 -1.53 6.51
C MET A 343 18.42 -0.89 7.78
N ALA A 344 18.87 -1.31 8.96
CA ALA A 344 18.41 -0.73 10.22
C ALA A 344 18.78 0.76 10.33
N ASP A 345 19.95 1.17 9.83
CA ASP A 345 20.38 2.57 9.76
C ASP A 345 19.48 3.40 8.85
N LEU A 346 19.20 2.91 7.64
CA LEU A 346 18.29 3.57 6.70
C LEU A 346 16.90 3.79 7.32
N ILE A 347 16.30 2.74 7.88
CA ILE A 347 14.96 2.79 8.49
C ILE A 347 14.98 3.77 9.68
N SER A 348 16.02 3.71 10.52
CA SER A 348 16.19 4.61 11.66
C SER A 348 16.28 6.06 11.20
N GLU A 349 17.06 6.36 10.16
CA GLU A 349 17.21 7.71 9.61
C GLU A 349 15.85 8.23 9.09
N TRP A 350 15.18 7.48 8.22
CA TRP A 350 13.91 7.89 7.64
C TRP A 350 12.84 8.18 8.70
N PHE A 351 12.75 7.31 9.70
CA PHE A 351 11.79 7.47 10.80
C PHE A 351 12.10 8.69 11.69
N THR A 352 13.36 8.83 12.10
CA THR A 352 13.78 9.91 13.03
C THR A 352 13.78 11.28 12.36
N ARG A 353 14.07 11.34 11.06
CA ARG A 353 14.06 12.57 10.26
C ARG A 353 12.70 12.92 9.66
N LYS A 354 11.61 12.27 10.11
CA LYS A 354 10.23 12.57 9.66
C LYS A 354 10.01 12.36 8.16
N GLY A 355 10.67 11.37 7.57
CA GLY A 355 10.31 10.86 6.25
C GLY A 355 9.06 9.97 6.28
N CYS A 356 8.80 9.31 7.42
CA CYS A 356 7.65 8.41 7.59
C CYS A 356 7.33 8.08 9.06
N ASP A 357 6.25 7.32 9.26
CA ASP A 357 5.89 6.64 10.52
C ASP A 357 6.24 5.14 10.48
N GLY A 358 6.56 4.61 9.30
CA GLY A 358 6.81 3.19 9.09
C GLY A 358 7.08 2.87 7.62
N PHE A 359 7.01 1.60 7.26
CA PHE A 359 7.15 1.15 5.87
C PHE A 359 6.16 0.03 5.53
N THR A 360 5.71 0.03 4.27
CA THR A 360 5.11 -1.16 3.67
C THR A 360 6.21 -1.92 2.95
N LEU A 361 6.59 -3.07 3.50
CA LEU A 361 7.69 -3.90 3.03
C LEU A 361 7.25 -4.74 1.82
N MET A 362 8.04 -4.66 0.76
CA MET A 362 7.85 -5.41 -0.49
C MET A 362 9.03 -6.36 -0.65
N TRP A 363 8.77 -7.66 -0.53
CA TRP A 363 9.85 -8.63 -0.39
C TRP A 363 10.44 -9.01 -1.74
N PRO A 364 11.75 -8.82 -1.96
CA PRO A 364 12.38 -9.28 -3.20
C PRO A 364 12.51 -10.81 -3.25
N SER A 365 12.60 -11.47 -2.09
CA SER A 365 12.64 -12.93 -1.93
C SER A 365 12.18 -13.34 -0.53
N LEU A 366 11.90 -14.63 -0.32
CA LEU A 366 11.68 -15.18 1.03
C LEU A 366 12.91 -15.03 1.94
N GLU A 367 14.12 -15.24 1.40
CA GLU A 367 15.38 -15.16 2.16
C GLU A 367 15.61 -13.75 2.72
N ALA A 368 15.35 -12.71 1.91
CA ALA A 368 15.44 -11.33 2.37
C ALA A 368 14.45 -11.04 3.51
N ASN A 369 13.24 -11.63 3.45
CA ASN A 369 12.25 -11.51 4.52
C ASN A 369 12.73 -12.19 5.81
N ILE A 370 13.24 -13.41 5.72
CA ILE A 370 13.80 -14.14 6.87
C ILE A 370 14.92 -13.34 7.51
N LEU A 371 15.90 -12.87 6.72
CA LEU A 371 17.03 -12.10 7.23
C LEU A 371 16.59 -10.76 7.85
N PHE A 372 15.58 -10.11 7.28
CA PHE A 372 15.00 -8.90 7.86
C PHE A 372 14.40 -9.19 9.24
N VAL A 373 13.59 -10.23 9.36
CA VAL A 373 12.95 -10.62 10.63
C VAL A 373 13.98 -11.05 11.67
N ASP A 374 14.99 -11.81 11.26
CA ASP A 374 15.94 -12.43 12.18
C ASP A 374 17.09 -11.49 12.59
N GLU A 375 17.45 -10.51 11.75
CA GLU A 375 18.61 -9.63 12.02
C GLU A 375 18.27 -8.13 12.06
N VAL A 376 17.43 -7.62 11.16
CA VAL A 376 17.09 -6.17 11.13
C VAL A 376 16.17 -5.79 12.30
N ILE A 377 15.13 -6.59 12.55
CA ILE A 377 14.15 -6.33 13.61
C ILE A 377 14.80 -6.29 14.99
N PRO A 378 15.67 -7.24 15.40
CA PRO A 378 16.38 -7.17 16.67
C PRO A 378 17.25 -5.91 16.83
N ILE A 379 17.88 -5.43 15.75
CA ILE A 379 18.66 -4.18 15.78
C ILE A 379 17.73 -3.00 16.09
N LEU A 380 16.59 -2.89 15.40
CA LEU A 380 15.61 -1.82 15.64
C LEU A 380 15.00 -1.89 17.06
N GLN A 381 14.77 -3.10 17.58
CA GLN A 381 14.31 -3.32 18.96
C GLN A 381 15.36 -2.93 20.00
N LYS A 382 16.64 -3.20 19.73
CA LYS A 382 17.77 -2.77 20.58
C LYS A 382 17.90 -1.24 20.61
N ARG A 383 17.62 -0.58 19.47
CA ARG A 383 17.54 0.90 19.37
C ARG A 383 16.28 1.49 20.01
N GLY A 384 15.34 0.65 20.47
CA GLY A 384 14.09 1.09 21.05
C GLY A 384 13.12 1.73 20.04
N LEU A 385 13.35 1.54 18.74
CA LEU A 385 12.52 2.11 17.67
C LEU A 385 11.36 1.19 17.27
N TYR A 386 11.45 -0.10 17.60
CA TYR A 386 10.43 -1.09 17.26
C TYR A 386 9.91 -1.83 18.48
N ARG A 387 8.70 -2.39 18.36
CA ARG A 387 8.03 -3.14 19.43
C ARG A 387 8.74 -4.48 19.70
N ARG A 388 8.62 -4.99 20.92
CA ARG A 388 9.18 -6.29 21.35
C ARG A 388 8.13 -7.39 21.48
N ALA A 389 6.86 -7.01 21.53
CA ALA A 389 5.69 -7.89 21.49
C ALA A 389 4.49 -7.09 20.96
N TYR A 390 3.44 -7.78 20.52
CA TYR A 390 2.14 -7.15 20.35
C TYR A 390 1.58 -6.72 21.71
N THR A 391 1.07 -5.50 21.79
CA THR A 391 0.49 -4.93 23.03
C THR A 391 -1.02 -4.78 22.96
N GLY A 392 -1.63 -5.05 21.80
CA GLY A 392 -3.06 -5.06 21.55
C GLY A 392 -3.44 -6.26 20.68
N ALA A 393 -4.73 -6.43 20.46
CA ALA A 393 -5.28 -7.52 19.66
C ALA A 393 -5.83 -7.04 18.31
N SER A 394 -6.19 -5.75 18.20
CA SER A 394 -6.78 -5.17 16.99
C SER A 394 -5.76 -4.46 16.11
N LEU A 395 -6.07 -4.35 14.82
CA LEU A 395 -5.24 -3.59 13.87
C LEU A 395 -5.13 -2.11 14.29
N ARG A 396 -6.24 -1.54 14.77
CA ARG A 396 -6.29 -0.19 15.32
C ARG A 396 -5.29 0.03 16.47
N GLU A 397 -5.21 -0.90 17.42
CA GLU A 397 -4.25 -0.83 18.52
C GLU A 397 -2.80 -0.97 18.03
N HIS A 398 -2.52 -1.80 17.02
CA HIS A 398 -1.18 -1.90 16.45
C HIS A 398 -0.67 -0.56 15.94
N PHE A 399 -1.54 0.25 15.34
CA PHE A 399 -1.22 1.58 14.84
C PHE A 399 -1.43 2.72 15.87
N ASN A 400 -1.76 2.40 17.12
CA ASN A 400 -2.13 3.38 18.16
C ASN A 400 -3.23 4.35 17.72
N LEU A 401 -4.16 3.88 16.90
CA LEU A 401 -5.27 4.66 16.38
C LEU A 401 -6.40 4.68 17.41
N LYS A 402 -7.13 5.80 17.48
CA LYS A 402 -8.38 5.90 18.24
C LYS A 402 -9.56 5.41 17.40
N ALA A 403 -10.73 5.29 18.02
CA ALA A 403 -11.96 5.18 17.25
C ALA A 403 -12.04 6.37 16.29
N PHE A 404 -12.35 6.10 15.02
CA PHE A 404 -12.53 7.16 14.04
C PHE A 404 -13.84 7.88 14.34
N THR A 405 -13.75 9.17 14.64
CA THR A 405 -14.89 10.03 15.01
C THR A 405 -15.40 10.82 13.84
#